data_AF-A0A914MUR7-F1
#
_entry.id   AF-A0A914MUR7-F1
#
_cell.length_a   1.000
_cell.length_b   1.000
_cell.length_c   1.000
_cell.angle_alpha   90.00
_cell.angle_beta   90.00
_cell.angle_gamma   90.00
#
_symmetry.space_group_name_H-M   'P 1'
#
loop_
_entity.id
_entity.type
_entity.pdbx_description
1 polymer ?
#
loop_
_entity_poly.entity_id
_entity_poly.type
_entity_poly.pdbx_seq_one_letter_code
_entity_poly.pdbx_strand_id
1 'polypeptide(L)'
;MLGIIKRLLVQQRYRHFRLEHLDELLRPLLIDSIDIGQVFTFWFKSGGIPNLLVEKSSNKNNNRLRLVQLNNGRQSQQLLNGIQHWAKMPLWPLPIDIQNKEHFVEQISVLELAPLDRKLLPLTNLGFDHLYKVNYDLKSWDRIVHELGDTSTLNVLNARSRAQLLGDFCYFNAFDGLKFIF
;
A
#
# COMPACT_ATOMS: atom_id res chain seq x y z
N MET A 1 -13.32 -8.46 12.24
CA MET A 1 -13.14 -7.12 12.84
C MET A 1 -14.28 -6.64 13.73
N LEU A 2 -15.54 -6.56 13.27
CA LEU A 2 -16.65 -6.02 14.09
C LEU A 2 -16.81 -6.69 15.47
N GLY A 3 -16.64 -8.01 15.56
CA GLY A 3 -16.68 -8.74 16.83
C GLY A 3 -15.53 -8.41 17.79
N ILE A 4 -14.37 -7.99 17.28
CA ILE A 4 -13.24 -7.53 18.11
C ILE A 4 -13.55 -6.15 18.70
N ILE A 5 -14.07 -5.25 17.86
CA ILE A 5 -14.49 -3.91 18.32
C ILE A 5 -15.56 -4.02 19.40
N LYS A 6 -16.59 -4.86 19.20
CA LYS A 6 -17.61 -5.10 20.22
C LYS A 6 -17.01 -5.62 21.53
N ARG A 7 -16.08 -6.58 21.46
CA ARG A 7 -15.39 -7.10 22.65
C ARG A 7 -14.57 -6.03 23.37
N LEU A 8 -13.83 -5.21 22.64
CA LEU A 8 -13.05 -4.10 23.20
C LEU A 8 -13.97 -3.13 23.98
N LEU A 9 -15.09 -2.73 23.38
CA LEU A 9 -16.05 -1.82 24.00
C LEU A 9 -16.68 -2.41 25.27
N VAL A 10 -16.93 -3.71 25.29
CA VAL A 10 -17.46 -4.41 26.48
C VAL A 10 -16.39 -4.52 27.58
N GLN A 11 -15.16 -4.91 27.23
CA GLN A 11 -14.06 -5.09 28.20
C GLN A 11 -13.60 -3.75 28.82
N GLN A 12 -13.63 -2.67 28.05
CA GLN A 12 -13.20 -1.33 28.47
C GLN A 12 -14.37 -0.41 28.82
N ARG A 13 -15.56 -0.98 29.09
CA ARG A 13 -16.75 -0.20 29.43
C ARG A 13 -16.47 0.68 30.66
N TYR A 14 -16.75 1.97 30.55
CA TYR A 14 -16.49 2.99 31.57
C TYR A 14 -15.02 3.18 31.96
N ARG A 15 -14.08 2.74 31.11
CA ARG A 15 -12.63 2.91 31.30
C ARG A 15 -12.00 3.55 30.07
N HIS A 16 -10.80 4.08 30.24
CA HIS A 16 -9.99 4.51 29.10
C HIS A 16 -9.39 3.28 28.41
N PHE A 17 -9.39 3.27 27.09
CA PHE A 17 -8.67 2.26 26.33
C PHE A 17 -7.39 2.86 25.74
N ARG A 18 -6.38 2.02 25.58
CA ARG A 18 -5.13 2.32 24.90
C ARG A 18 -4.92 1.29 23.79
N LEU A 19 -3.93 1.52 22.94
CA LEU A 19 -3.62 0.64 21.82
C LEU A 19 -3.36 -0.81 22.26
N GLU A 20 -2.74 -1.01 23.42
CA GLU A 20 -2.38 -2.32 23.95
C GLU A 20 -3.62 -3.21 24.15
N HIS A 21 -4.75 -2.62 24.54
CA HIS A 21 -6.01 -3.37 24.71
C HIS A 21 -6.57 -3.87 23.36
N LEU A 22 -6.34 -3.12 22.27
CA LEU A 22 -6.74 -3.54 20.94
C LEU A 22 -5.76 -4.59 20.39
N ASP A 23 -4.45 -4.39 20.59
CA ASP A 23 -3.40 -5.34 20.20
C ASP A 23 -3.63 -6.73 20.80
N GLU A 24 -3.93 -6.81 22.10
CA GLU A 24 -4.22 -8.07 22.80
C GLU A 24 -5.38 -8.86 22.16
N LEU A 25 -6.40 -8.16 21.68
CA LEU A 25 -7.55 -8.79 21.01
C LEU A 25 -7.26 -9.19 19.56
N LEU A 26 -6.29 -8.55 18.92
CA LEU A 26 -5.88 -8.82 17.54
C LEU A 26 -4.81 -9.91 17.46
N ARG A 27 -3.98 -10.09 18.49
CA ARG A 27 -2.88 -11.06 18.53
C ARG A 27 -3.24 -12.50 18.11
N PRO A 28 -4.45 -13.04 18.42
CA PRO A 28 -4.84 -14.37 17.95
C PRO A 28 -5.15 -14.45 16.45
N LEU A 29 -5.28 -13.31 15.75
CA LEU A 29 -5.53 -13.27 14.32
C LEU A 29 -4.22 -13.28 13.55
N LEU A 30 -3.98 -14.38 12.86
CA LEU A 30 -2.88 -14.53 11.91
C LEU A 30 -3.42 -14.49 10.48
N ILE A 31 -2.76 -13.74 9.61
CA ILE A 31 -2.95 -13.80 8.15
C ILE A 31 -1.59 -14.14 7.56
N ASP A 32 -1.48 -15.27 6.86
CA ASP A 32 -0.20 -15.73 6.28
C ASP A 32 0.96 -15.78 7.29
N SER A 33 0.67 -16.21 8.53
CA SER A 33 1.60 -16.22 9.67
C SER A 33 2.04 -14.84 10.18
N ILE A 34 1.39 -13.77 9.72
CA ILE A 34 1.61 -12.40 10.20
C ILE A 34 0.64 -12.09 11.34
N ASP A 35 1.19 -11.64 12.47
CA ASP A 35 0.45 -11.15 13.63
C ASP A 35 -0.17 -9.79 13.31
N ILE A 36 -1.50 -9.76 13.19
CA ILE A 36 -2.25 -8.54 12.87
C ILE A 36 -2.13 -7.49 13.98
N GLY A 37 -2.00 -7.90 15.25
CA GLY A 37 -1.76 -6.97 16.34
C GLY A 37 -0.44 -6.20 16.15
N GLN A 38 0.63 -6.92 15.79
CA GLN A 38 1.92 -6.30 15.49
C GLN A 38 1.85 -5.35 14.30
N VAL A 39 1.13 -5.71 13.23
CA VAL A 39 0.90 -4.83 12.07
C VAL A 39 0.21 -3.54 12.52
N PHE A 40 -0.92 -3.63 13.24
CA PHE A 40 -1.62 -2.44 13.74
C PHE A 40 -0.74 -1.57 14.65
N THR A 41 0.02 -2.21 15.53
CA THR A 41 0.95 -1.51 16.42
C THR A 41 2.04 -0.78 15.64
N PHE A 42 2.57 -1.41 14.58
CA PHE A 42 3.54 -0.78 13.70
C PHE A 42 2.96 0.44 12.99
N TRP A 43 1.79 0.30 12.36
CA TRP A 43 1.11 1.40 11.64
C TRP A 43 0.74 2.55 12.57
N PHE A 44 0.37 2.27 13.83
CA PHE A 44 0.08 3.31 14.81
C PHE A 44 1.34 4.08 15.25
N LYS A 45 2.47 3.37 15.44
CA LYS A 45 3.72 3.97 15.93
C LYS A 45 4.56 4.61 14.81
N SER A 46 4.27 4.30 13.55
CA SER A 46 4.98 4.80 12.39
C SER A 46 4.14 5.84 11.67
N GLY A 47 4.60 7.08 11.62
CA GLY A 47 3.96 8.16 10.86
C GLY A 47 4.32 8.13 9.38
N GLY A 48 3.57 8.87 8.56
CA GLY A 48 3.79 8.97 7.12
C GLY A 48 2.93 8.00 6.30
N ILE A 49 3.08 8.08 4.97
CA ILE A 49 2.32 7.27 4.01
C ILE A 49 3.32 6.56 3.09
N PRO A 50 3.37 5.21 3.08
CA PRO A 50 4.27 4.47 2.20
C PRO A 50 3.89 4.65 0.74
N ASN A 51 4.91 4.58 -0.11
CA ASN A 51 4.76 4.70 -1.56
C ASN A 51 5.25 3.39 -2.18
N LEU A 52 4.45 2.79 -3.06
CA LEU A 52 4.76 1.56 -3.76
C LEU A 52 4.98 1.84 -5.24
N LEU A 53 6.12 1.45 -5.78
CA LEU A 53 6.39 1.49 -7.22
C LEU A 53 6.13 0.12 -7.84
N VAL A 54 5.41 0.09 -8.95
CA VAL A 54 5.04 -1.10 -9.71
C VAL A 54 5.70 -1.02 -11.08
N GLU A 55 6.64 -1.92 -11.35
CA GLU A 55 7.40 -1.96 -12.60
C GLU A 55 7.28 -3.32 -13.28
N LYS A 56 7.11 -3.31 -14.60
CA LYS A 56 7.34 -4.50 -15.41
C LYS A 56 8.83 -4.60 -15.72
N SER A 57 9.46 -5.67 -15.24
CA SER A 57 10.89 -5.92 -15.47
C SER A 57 11.18 -5.99 -16.97
N SER A 58 12.09 -5.13 -17.43
CA SER A 58 12.40 -4.94 -18.86
C SER A 58 13.35 -6.01 -19.43
N ASN A 59 13.68 -7.06 -18.68
CA ASN A 59 14.63 -8.06 -19.17
C ASN A 59 13.95 -8.93 -20.25
N LYS A 60 14.54 -9.00 -21.45
CA LYS A 60 13.91 -9.55 -22.67
C LYS A 60 13.37 -10.98 -22.53
N ASN A 61 13.86 -11.74 -21.55
CA ASN A 61 13.47 -13.12 -21.29
C ASN A 61 12.59 -13.31 -20.06
N ASN A 62 12.29 -12.27 -19.27
CA ASN A 62 11.53 -12.42 -18.04
C ASN A 62 10.64 -11.20 -17.74
N ASN A 63 9.37 -11.30 -18.12
CA ASN A 63 8.34 -10.26 -17.95
C ASN A 63 7.80 -10.21 -16.51
N ARG A 64 8.68 -10.24 -15.52
CA ARG A 64 8.31 -10.27 -14.09
C ARG A 64 7.73 -8.94 -13.66
N LEU A 65 6.81 -8.99 -12.69
CA LEU A 65 6.32 -7.78 -12.02
C LEU A 65 7.19 -7.52 -10.81
N ARG A 66 7.72 -6.31 -10.68
CA ARG A 66 8.56 -5.88 -9.57
C ARG A 66 7.82 -4.82 -8.78
N LEU A 67 7.68 -5.04 -7.48
CA LEU A 67 7.09 -4.10 -6.54
C LEU A 67 8.20 -3.57 -5.63
N VAL A 68 8.26 -2.24 -5.45
CA VAL A 68 9.33 -1.60 -4.67
C VAL A 68 8.74 -0.59 -3.70
N GLN A 69 9.02 -0.73 -2.41
CA GLN A 69 8.68 0.33 -1.45
C GLN A 69 9.67 1.49 -1.58
N LEU A 70 9.15 2.66 -1.96
CA LEU A 70 9.91 3.89 -2.15
C LEU A 70 10.14 4.60 -0.81
N ASN A 71 10.89 3.96 0.09
CA ASN A 71 11.19 4.47 1.44
C ASN A 71 12.58 5.10 1.53
N ASN A 72 13.45 4.87 0.54
CA ASN A 72 14.84 5.32 0.61
C ASN A 72 14.92 6.86 0.53
N GLY A 73 15.71 7.47 1.42
CA GLY A 73 15.83 8.93 1.54
C GLY A 73 14.63 9.63 2.22
N ARG A 74 13.56 8.91 2.56
CA ARG A 74 12.40 9.48 3.27
C ARG A 74 12.55 9.34 4.78
N GLN A 75 11.99 10.31 5.49
CA GLN A 75 11.89 10.30 6.94
C GLN A 75 10.43 10.17 7.38
N SER A 76 10.22 9.53 8.52
CA SER A 76 8.92 9.45 9.17
C SER A 76 9.05 9.75 10.66
N GLN A 77 7.97 10.28 11.23
CA GLN A 77 7.83 10.30 12.68
C GLN A 77 7.69 8.86 13.19
N GLN A 78 8.37 8.53 14.27
CA GLN A 78 8.26 7.25 14.94
C GLN A 78 8.05 7.47 16.43
N LEU A 79 7.17 6.67 17.02
CA LEU A 79 6.89 6.71 18.46
C LEU A 79 7.75 5.66 19.17
N LEU A 80 8.77 6.13 19.89
CA LEU A 80 9.65 5.28 20.71
C LEU A 80 9.49 5.70 22.17
N ASN A 81 9.11 4.76 23.03
CA ASN A 81 8.88 5.00 24.47
C ASN A 81 7.94 6.19 24.76
N GLY A 82 6.93 6.41 23.91
CA GLY A 82 5.97 7.51 24.04
C GLY A 82 6.46 8.86 23.52
N ILE A 83 7.68 8.93 22.98
CA ILE A 83 8.28 10.17 22.44
C ILE A 83 8.36 10.07 20.91
N GLN A 84 7.90 11.12 20.24
CA GLN A 84 7.99 11.23 18.77
C GLN A 84 9.40 11.67 18.37
N HIS A 85 9.98 10.99 17.39
CA HIS A 85 11.26 11.37 16.79
C HIS A 85 11.22 11.16 15.27
N TRP A 86 12.00 11.94 14.53
CA TRP A 86 12.19 11.75 13.10
C TRP A 86 13.29 10.73 12.86
N ALA A 87 12.98 9.70 12.07
CA ALA A 87 13.92 8.65 11.70
C ALA A 87 13.74 8.28 10.23
N LYS A 88 14.66 7.45 9.69
CA LYS A 88 14.51 6.87 8.35
C LYS A 88 13.20 6.10 8.27
N MET A 89 12.48 6.27 7.17
CA MET A 89 11.21 5.58 6.95
C MET A 89 11.41 4.05 6.96
N PRO A 90 10.68 3.31 7.82
CA PRO A 90 10.81 1.85 7.92
C PRO A 90 10.19 1.16 6.70
N LEU A 91 10.36 -0.16 6.57
CA LEU A 91 9.58 -0.97 5.64
C LEU A 91 8.20 -1.23 6.25
N TRP A 92 7.15 -0.94 5.48
CA TRP A 92 5.77 -1.07 5.94
C TRP A 92 5.22 -2.43 5.56
N PRO A 93 4.46 -3.11 6.44
CA PRO A 93 3.68 -4.27 6.05
C PRO A 93 2.50 -3.79 5.21
N LEU A 94 2.59 -3.94 3.88
CA LEU A 94 1.58 -3.47 2.94
C LEU A 94 0.65 -4.62 2.54
N PRO A 95 -0.67 -4.47 2.67
CA PRO A 95 -1.62 -5.34 1.98
C PRO A 95 -1.60 -4.99 0.48
N ILE A 96 -1.11 -5.92 -0.32
CA ILE A 96 -0.98 -5.77 -1.76
C ILE A 96 -2.08 -6.61 -2.41
N ASP A 97 -2.94 -5.92 -3.15
CA ASP A 97 -3.94 -6.53 -4.02
C ASP A 97 -3.67 -6.04 -5.44
N ILE A 98 -3.28 -6.98 -6.32
CA ILE A 98 -3.08 -6.71 -7.73
C ILE A 98 -4.32 -7.19 -8.45
N GLN A 99 -4.90 -6.33 -9.28
CA GLN A 99 -6.09 -6.66 -10.06
C GLN A 99 -5.91 -8.01 -10.78
N ASN A 100 -6.82 -8.95 -10.53
CA ASN A 100 -6.82 -10.33 -11.05
C ASN A 100 -5.77 -11.28 -10.45
N LYS A 101 -5.25 -11.00 -9.25
CA LYS A 101 -4.37 -11.90 -8.48
C LYS A 101 -4.79 -12.01 -7.01
N GLU A 102 -4.13 -12.91 -6.29
CA GLU A 102 -4.32 -13.11 -4.85
C GLU A 102 -3.84 -11.91 -4.03
N HIS A 103 -4.52 -11.68 -2.90
CA HIS A 103 -4.16 -10.67 -1.91
C HIS A 103 -3.12 -11.24 -0.95
N PHE A 104 -2.11 -10.45 -0.58
CA PHE A 104 -1.09 -10.86 0.39
C PHE A 104 -0.56 -9.64 1.16
N VAL A 105 0.05 -9.86 2.32
CA VAL A 105 0.66 -8.80 3.13
C VAL A 105 2.18 -8.98 3.14
N GLU A 106 2.92 -7.94 2.75
CA GLU A 106 4.37 -8.03 2.59
C GLU A 106 5.10 -6.85 3.21
N GLN A 107 6.15 -7.15 3.99
CA GLN A 107 7.06 -6.16 4.60
C GLN A 107 8.45 -6.28 3.98
N ILE A 108 8.51 -6.10 2.66
CA ILE A 108 9.74 -6.23 1.88
C ILE A 108 10.05 -4.95 1.09
N SER A 109 11.35 -4.69 0.90
CA SER A 109 11.81 -3.55 0.11
C SER A 109 11.52 -3.74 -1.39
N VAL A 110 11.70 -4.96 -1.89
CA VAL A 110 11.48 -5.37 -3.27
C VAL A 110 10.84 -6.74 -3.31
N LEU A 111 9.74 -6.89 -4.04
CA LEU A 111 9.10 -8.18 -4.32
C LEU A 111 9.07 -8.42 -5.83
N GLU A 112 9.51 -9.60 -6.26
CA GLU A 112 9.39 -10.03 -7.65
C GLU A 112 8.32 -11.12 -7.78
N LEU A 113 7.30 -10.83 -8.57
CA LEU A 113 6.20 -11.74 -8.83
C LEU A 113 6.32 -12.37 -10.22
N ALA A 114 5.68 -13.53 -10.35
CA ALA A 114 5.55 -14.19 -11.64
C ALA A 114 4.95 -13.25 -12.70
N PRO A 115 5.35 -13.40 -13.97
CA PRO A 115 4.86 -12.56 -15.06
C PRO A 115 3.34 -12.46 -15.09
N LEU A 116 2.85 -11.26 -15.37
CA LEU A 116 1.46 -11.03 -15.78
C LEU A 116 1.36 -11.06 -17.30
N ASP A 117 0.16 -11.35 -17.82
CA ASP A 117 -0.12 -11.15 -19.24
C ASP A 117 0.26 -9.70 -19.61
N ARG A 118 1.03 -9.55 -20.69
CA ARG A 118 1.49 -8.25 -21.20
C ARG A 118 0.33 -7.32 -21.48
N LYS A 119 -0.83 -7.86 -21.88
CA LYS A 119 -2.06 -7.10 -22.15
C LYS A 119 -2.70 -6.53 -20.88
N LEU A 120 -2.43 -7.07 -19.70
CA LEU A 120 -3.03 -6.58 -18.46
C LEU A 120 -2.19 -5.45 -17.83
N LEU A 121 -2.88 -4.49 -17.21
CA LEU A 121 -2.27 -3.51 -16.32
C LEU A 121 -2.19 -4.09 -14.90
N PRO A 122 -1.01 -4.06 -14.25
CA PRO A 122 -0.83 -4.58 -12.90
C PRO A 122 -1.30 -3.56 -11.86
N LEU A 123 -2.54 -3.07 -11.99
CA LEU A 123 -3.07 -2.05 -11.08
C LEU A 123 -3.18 -2.63 -9.68
N THR A 124 -2.78 -1.85 -8.68
CA THR A 124 -2.81 -2.25 -7.27
C THR A 124 -3.41 -1.16 -6.41
N ASN A 125 -3.94 -1.56 -5.25
CA ASN A 125 -4.64 -0.68 -4.30
C ASN A 125 -5.79 0.10 -4.94
N LEU A 126 -6.47 -0.46 -5.94
CA LEU A 126 -7.50 0.26 -6.69
C LEU A 126 -8.62 0.75 -5.77
N GLY A 127 -8.96 2.03 -5.87
CA GLY A 127 -9.93 2.68 -5.01
C GLY A 127 -9.37 3.18 -3.68
N PHE A 128 -8.05 3.09 -3.46
CA PHE A 128 -7.41 3.52 -2.22
C PHE A 128 -7.99 2.82 -0.98
N ASP A 129 -8.21 1.51 -1.09
CA ASP A 129 -8.75 0.69 0.00
C ASP A 129 -7.72 0.46 1.12
N HIS A 130 -6.44 0.70 0.82
CA HIS A 130 -5.33 0.65 1.76
C HIS A 130 -4.53 1.96 1.76
N LEU A 131 -3.94 2.31 2.91
CA LEU A 131 -3.28 3.60 3.13
C LEU A 131 -1.84 3.63 2.56
N TYR A 132 -1.71 3.60 1.24
CA TYR A 132 -0.44 3.81 0.55
C TYR A 132 -0.68 4.36 -0.86
N LYS A 133 0.31 5.07 -1.39
CA LYS A 133 0.25 5.62 -2.76
C LYS A 133 0.95 4.70 -3.73
N VAL A 134 0.47 4.65 -4.97
CA VAL A 134 1.02 3.76 -5.99
C VAL A 134 1.59 4.54 -7.17
N ASN A 135 2.84 4.28 -7.48
CA ASN A 135 3.48 4.74 -8.70
C ASN A 135 3.67 3.56 -9.67
N TYR A 136 3.72 3.84 -10.96
CA TYR A 136 3.93 2.86 -12.02
C TYR A 136 5.12 3.28 -12.88
N ASP A 137 5.69 2.35 -13.64
CA ASP A 137 6.64 2.69 -14.71
C ASP A 137 5.98 3.52 -15.82
N LEU A 138 6.80 4.24 -16.61
CA LEU A 138 6.33 5.14 -17.68
C LEU A 138 5.39 4.45 -18.66
N LYS A 139 5.75 3.24 -19.12
CA LYS A 139 4.93 2.48 -20.07
C LYS A 139 3.57 2.10 -19.51
N SER A 140 3.51 1.81 -18.21
CA SER A 140 2.26 1.50 -17.51
C SER A 140 1.44 2.77 -17.33
N TRP A 141 2.05 3.91 -17.00
CA TRP A 141 1.36 5.20 -16.92
C TRP A 141 0.79 5.66 -18.27
N ASP A 142 1.54 5.55 -19.37
CA ASP A 142 1.04 5.88 -20.71
C ASP A 142 -0.25 5.13 -21.03
N ARG A 143 -0.25 3.83 -20.69
CA ARG A 143 -1.42 2.97 -20.85
C ARG A 143 -2.55 3.34 -19.90
N ILE A 144 -2.26 3.64 -18.63
CA ILE A 144 -3.28 4.08 -17.66
C ILE A 144 -3.95 5.37 -18.15
N VAL A 145 -3.18 6.35 -18.61
CA VAL A 145 -3.71 7.62 -19.13
C VAL A 145 -4.57 7.38 -20.36
N HIS A 146 -4.13 6.50 -21.27
CA HIS A 146 -4.94 6.11 -22.43
C HIS A 146 -6.28 5.49 -22.00
N GLU A 147 -6.26 4.54 -21.06
CA GLU A 147 -7.45 3.87 -20.53
C GLU A 147 -8.36 4.82 -19.74
N LEU A 148 -7.83 5.89 -19.13
CA LEU A 148 -8.64 6.91 -18.46
C LEU A 148 -9.28 7.90 -19.44
N GLY A 149 -8.68 8.09 -20.62
CA GLY A 149 -9.17 8.97 -21.68
C GLY A 149 -10.18 8.31 -22.62
N ASP A 150 -10.22 6.97 -22.67
CA ASP A 150 -11.20 6.23 -23.46
C ASP A 150 -12.53 6.10 -22.70
N THR A 151 -13.62 6.56 -23.29
CA THR A 151 -14.95 6.51 -22.65
C THR A 151 -15.52 5.09 -22.60
N SER A 152 -15.02 4.17 -23.43
CA SER A 152 -15.48 2.77 -23.48
C SER A 152 -14.93 1.91 -22.32
N THR A 153 -13.82 2.31 -21.71
CA THR A 153 -13.12 1.62 -20.61
C THR A 153 -13.53 2.17 -19.23
N LEU A 154 -14.29 3.27 -19.18
CA LEU A 154 -14.78 3.90 -17.93
C LEU A 154 -15.64 2.99 -17.05
N ASN A 155 -16.19 1.91 -17.61
CA ASN A 155 -16.94 0.90 -16.85
C ASN A 155 -16.02 -0.10 -16.12
N VAL A 156 -14.76 -0.23 -16.54
CA VAL A 156 -13.78 -1.14 -15.93
C VAL A 156 -13.15 -0.53 -14.67
N LEU A 157 -12.88 0.78 -14.71
CA LEU A 157 -12.34 1.53 -13.57
C LEU A 157 -13.45 2.36 -12.92
N ASN A 158 -13.90 2.00 -11.72
CA ASN A 158 -14.90 2.79 -10.99
C ASN A 158 -14.38 4.20 -10.63
N ALA A 159 -15.29 5.10 -10.25
CA ALA A 159 -14.95 6.50 -9.96
C ALA A 159 -13.85 6.67 -8.91
N ARG A 160 -13.82 5.80 -7.89
CA ARG A 160 -12.82 5.83 -6.82
C ARG A 160 -11.42 5.45 -7.32
N SER A 161 -11.37 4.42 -8.16
CA SER A 161 -10.14 3.96 -8.82
C SER A 161 -9.55 5.05 -9.71
N ARG A 162 -10.40 5.72 -10.50
CA ARG A 162 -9.96 6.84 -11.35
C ARG A 162 -9.44 8.02 -10.53
N ALA A 163 -10.14 8.38 -9.45
CA ALA A 163 -9.73 9.45 -8.56
C ALA A 163 -8.38 9.16 -7.89
N GLN A 164 -8.16 7.92 -7.45
CA GLN A 164 -6.86 7.50 -6.93
C GLN A 164 -5.77 7.61 -8.00
N LEU A 165 -5.96 7.02 -9.19
CA LEU A 165 -4.94 7.03 -10.24
C LEU A 165 -4.52 8.46 -10.61
N LEU A 166 -5.49 9.36 -10.75
CA LEU A 166 -5.22 10.78 -11.00
C LEU A 166 -4.49 11.45 -9.82
N GLY A 167 -4.95 11.21 -8.59
CA GLY A 167 -4.36 11.79 -7.39
C GLY A 167 -2.93 11.29 -7.12
N ASP A 168 -2.65 10.02 -7.39
CA ASP A 168 -1.32 9.44 -7.29
C ASP A 168 -0.40 9.96 -8.40
N PHE A 169 -0.88 10.05 -9.64
CA PHE A 169 -0.14 10.68 -10.74
C PHE A 169 0.31 12.11 -10.37
N CYS A 170 -0.64 12.97 -9.96
CA CYS A 170 -0.34 14.34 -9.55
C CYS A 170 0.62 14.40 -8.36
N TYR A 171 0.42 13.53 -7.36
CA TYR A 171 1.30 13.44 -6.21
C TYR A 171 2.74 13.14 -6.62
N PHE A 172 2.96 12.07 -7.38
CA PHE A 172 4.32 11.67 -7.76
C PHE A 172 4.96 12.63 -8.78
N ASN A 173 4.17 13.28 -9.64
CA ASN A 173 4.66 14.29 -10.57
C ASN A 173 5.04 15.61 -9.88
N ALA A 174 4.41 15.94 -8.75
CA ALA A 174 4.77 17.13 -7.95
C ALA A 174 6.07 16.94 -7.16
N PHE A 175 6.51 15.71 -6.94
CA PHE A 175 7.78 15.39 -6.28
C PHE A 175 8.82 14.98 -7.33
N ASP A 176 9.54 15.95 -7.91
CA ASP A 176 10.62 15.79 -8.92
C ASP A 176 11.68 14.71 -8.60
N GLY A 177 11.75 14.23 -7.35
CA GLY A 177 12.69 13.20 -6.89
C GLY A 177 12.26 11.74 -7.12
N LEU A 178 10.99 11.46 -7.46
CA LEU A 178 10.48 10.12 -7.75
C LEU A 178 10.29 9.90 -9.26
N LYS A 179 11.33 10.29 -10.01
CA LYS A 179 11.57 10.16 -11.46
C LYS A 179 10.39 9.60 -12.28
N PHE A 180 9.59 10.52 -12.79
CA PHE A 180 9.13 10.44 -14.17
C PHE A 180 10.19 11.14 -15.02
N ILE A 181 10.72 10.46 -16.04
CA ILE A 181 11.49 11.13 -17.10
C ILE A 181 10.50 11.24 -18.26
N PHE A 182 9.95 12.43 -18.48
CA PHE A 182 9.37 12.79 -19.76
C PHE A 182 10.48 13.00 -20.79
#